data_AF-A0A3R7QEW1-F1
#
_entry.id   AF-A0A3R7QEW1-F1
#
_cell.length_a   1.000
_cell.length_b   1.000
_cell.length_c   1.000
_cell.angle_alpha   90.00
_cell.angle_beta   90.00
_cell.angle_gamma   90.00
#
_symmetry.space_group_name_H-M   'P 1'
#
loop_
_entity.id
_entity.type
_entity.pdbx_description
1 polymer ?
#
loop_
_entity_poly.entity_id
_entity_poly.type
_entity_poly.pdbx_seq_one_letter_code
_entity_poly.pdbx_strand_id
1 'polypeptide(L)'
;MSAFRRVMPSLLPLLLLAGMLRQTRPCEYRSVDPRHTMCAFRPGQCSGKALLRTGGITCKDIETIISTHNTLRQKVSMGQVRNQPPALNMRAMVANPENSPTTFLAARWQQVKSPADFFP
;
A
#
# COMPACT_ATOMS: atom_id res chain seq x y z
N MET A 1 53.37 17.92 46.82
CA MET A 1 52.03 18.27 46.31
C MET A 1 52.19 18.79 44.88
N SER A 2 51.78 18.03 43.86
CA SER A 2 51.57 18.57 42.51
C SER A 2 50.69 17.64 41.68
N ALA A 3 49.78 18.28 40.95
CA ALA A 3 48.50 17.76 40.50
C ALA A 3 48.59 16.77 39.33
N PHE A 4 47.95 15.62 39.50
CA PHE A 4 47.56 14.75 38.40
C PHE A 4 46.35 15.39 37.68
N ARG A 5 46.59 16.16 36.61
CA ARG A 5 45.51 16.67 35.75
C ARG A 5 44.90 15.48 34.98
N ARG A 6 43.71 15.04 35.38
CA ARG A 6 42.90 14.09 34.61
C ARG A 6 42.40 14.79 33.35
N VAL A 7 42.87 14.36 32.18
CA VAL A 7 42.26 14.71 30.89
C VAL A 7 40.95 13.93 30.80
N MET A 8 39.79 14.59 30.93
CA MET A 8 38.52 13.96 30.57
C MET A 8 38.46 13.85 29.05
N PRO A 9 38.43 12.64 28.45
CA PRO A 9 38.22 12.51 27.03
C PRO A 9 36.80 13.00 26.72
N SER A 10 36.71 14.08 25.96
CA SER A 10 35.44 14.62 25.48
C SER A 10 34.75 13.55 24.63
N LEU A 11 33.58 13.05 25.08
CA LEU A 11 32.75 12.08 24.36
C LEU A 11 31.95 12.72 23.22
N LEU A 12 32.03 14.05 23.06
CA LEU A 12 31.36 14.83 22.01
C LEU A 12 31.65 14.34 20.57
N PRO A 13 32.90 13.95 20.21
CA PRO A 13 33.20 13.47 18.86
C PRO A 13 32.53 12.12 18.54
N LEU A 14 32.39 11.24 19.55
CA LEU A 14 31.72 9.94 19.38
C LEU A 14 30.20 10.09 19.20
N LEU A 15 29.58 11.03 19.93
CA LEU A 15 28.15 11.35 19.79
C LEU A 15 27.82 11.98 18.43
N LEU A 16 28.73 12.76 17.84
CA LEU A 16 28.56 13.34 16.50
C LEU A 16 28.65 12.29 15.38
N LEU A 17 29.51 11.28 15.51
CA LEU A 17 29.62 10.19 14.52
C LEU A 17 28.38 9.28 14.51
N ALA A 18 27.77 9.03 15.67
CA ALA A 18 26.54 8.24 15.79
C ALA A 18 25.30 8.93 15.18
N GLY A 19 25.33 10.27 15.01
CA GLY A 19 24.23 11.05 14.44
C GLY A 19 24.05 10.93 12.92
N MET A 20 25.03 10.38 12.18
CA MET A 20 25.05 10.38 10.70
C MET A 20 24.52 9.11 10.05
N LEU A 21 24.06 8.12 10.83
CA LEU A 21 23.31 6.98 10.30
C LEU A 21 21.81 7.14 10.58
N ARG A 22 21.24 8.27 10.14
CA ARG A 22 19.79 8.32 9.88
C ARG A 22 19.51 7.41 8.69
N GLN A 23 19.27 6.14 8.98
CA GLN A 23 18.88 5.15 7.99
C GLN A 23 17.47 5.51 7.48
N THR A 24 17.39 6.40 6.48
CA THR A 24 16.15 6.62 5.74
C THR A 24 15.90 5.35 4.96
N ARG A 25 15.10 4.43 5.52
CA ARG A 25 14.69 3.25 4.76
C ARG A 25 14.00 3.75 3.49
N PRO A 26 14.51 3.41 2.29
CA PRO A 26 13.83 3.77 1.06
C PRO A 26 12.43 3.11 1.06
N CYS A 27 11.47 3.76 0.40
CA CYS A 27 10.14 3.18 0.24
C CYS A 27 10.27 1.76 -0.35
N GLU A 28 9.62 0.78 0.27
CA GLU A 28 9.68 -0.64 -0.11
C GLU A 28 9.31 -0.87 -1.59
N TYR A 29 8.33 -0.11 -2.09
CA TYR A 29 7.83 -0.23 -3.46
C TYR A 29 8.68 0.49 -4.53
N ARG A 30 9.82 1.07 -4.14
CA ARG A 30 10.70 1.78 -5.08
C ARG A 30 11.26 0.85 -6.18
N SER A 31 11.39 -0.45 -5.90
CA SER A 31 11.81 -1.46 -6.87
C SER A 31 10.76 -1.74 -7.96
N VAL A 32 9.48 -1.49 -7.67
CA VAL A 32 8.39 -1.64 -8.64
C VAL A 32 8.32 -0.38 -9.51
N ASP A 33 8.20 0.79 -8.88
CA ASP A 33 8.21 2.09 -9.54
C ASP A 33 8.65 3.18 -8.52
N PRO A 34 9.61 4.05 -8.83
CA PRO A 34 10.01 5.16 -7.95
C PRO A 34 8.86 6.12 -7.57
N ARG A 35 7.82 6.20 -8.39
CA ARG A 35 6.57 6.97 -8.21
C ARG A 35 5.38 6.08 -7.83
N HIS A 36 5.62 4.85 -7.38
CA HIS A 36 4.55 3.96 -6.91
C HIS A 36 3.64 4.68 -5.90
N THR A 37 2.33 4.43 -5.94
CA THR A 37 1.35 5.14 -5.10
C THR A 37 1.72 5.13 -3.63
N MET A 38 2.21 4.00 -3.11
CA MET A 38 2.61 3.87 -1.70
C MET A 38 3.84 4.73 -1.33
N CYS A 39 4.64 5.14 -2.32
CA CYS A 39 5.81 6.01 -2.13
C CYS A 39 5.48 7.49 -2.40
N ALA A 40 4.69 7.76 -3.44
CA ALA A 40 4.36 9.12 -3.86
C ALA A 40 3.35 9.81 -2.92
N PHE A 41 2.48 9.05 -2.27
CA PHE A 41 1.33 9.58 -1.54
C PHE A 41 1.30 9.15 -0.07
N ARG A 42 0.96 10.11 0.80
CA ARG A 42 0.69 9.89 2.24
C ARG A 42 -0.81 9.71 2.49
N PRO A 43 -1.21 9.07 3.60
CA PRO A 43 -2.63 8.97 3.95
C PRO A 43 -3.25 10.35 4.14
N GLY A 44 -4.51 10.49 3.74
CA GLY A 44 -5.30 11.72 3.96
C GLY A 44 -4.85 12.95 3.16
N GLN A 45 -4.14 12.78 2.04
CA GLN A 45 -3.65 13.91 1.24
C GLN A 45 -4.71 14.61 0.36
N CYS A 46 -5.97 14.15 0.33
CA CYS A 46 -7.04 14.85 -0.40
C CYS A 46 -7.56 16.07 0.39
N SER A 47 -7.02 17.25 0.09
CA SER A 47 -7.52 18.50 0.67
C SER A 47 -8.93 18.83 0.17
N GLY A 48 -9.82 19.23 1.07
CA GLY A 48 -11.17 19.69 0.73
C GLY A 48 -12.17 18.60 0.29
N LYS A 49 -11.83 17.31 0.41
CA LYS A 49 -12.75 16.20 0.12
C LYS A 49 -13.02 15.36 1.36
N ALA A 50 -14.29 15.06 1.62
CA ALA A 50 -14.70 14.17 2.69
C ALA A 50 -14.65 12.70 2.20
N LEU A 51 -14.10 11.81 3.03
CA LEU A 51 -14.21 10.37 2.82
C LEU A 51 -15.67 9.95 2.95
N LEU A 52 -16.25 9.39 1.89
CA LEU A 52 -17.66 8.96 1.85
C LEU A 52 -17.97 7.84 2.86
N ARG A 53 -16.96 7.02 3.21
CA ARG A 53 -17.09 5.95 4.20
C ARG A 53 -15.77 5.80 4.95
N THR A 54 -15.80 6.00 6.27
CA THR A 54 -14.71 5.67 7.19
C THR A 54 -14.90 4.23 7.70
N GLY A 55 -13.80 3.50 7.92
CA GLY A 55 -13.84 2.13 8.43
C GLY A 55 -13.37 1.03 7.46
N GLY A 56 -13.02 1.40 6.22
CA GLY A 56 -12.43 0.45 5.26
C GLY A 56 -13.43 -0.58 4.70
N ILE A 57 -12.89 -1.70 4.26
CA ILE A 57 -13.63 -2.83 3.68
C ILE A 57 -13.77 -3.94 4.72
N THR A 58 -14.97 -4.45 4.96
CA THR A 58 -15.19 -5.53 5.94
C THR A 58 -14.91 -6.91 5.34
N CYS A 59 -14.72 -7.94 6.17
CA CYS A 59 -14.57 -9.32 5.66
C CYS A 59 -15.78 -9.76 4.82
N LYS A 60 -16.99 -9.33 5.21
CA LYS A 60 -18.23 -9.58 4.47
C LYS A 60 -18.24 -8.86 3.11
N ASP A 61 -17.74 -7.62 3.06
CA ASP A 61 -17.59 -6.89 1.80
C ASP A 61 -16.61 -7.62 0.88
N ILE A 62 -15.46 -8.08 1.41
CA ILE A 62 -14.46 -8.84 0.66
C ILE A 62 -15.08 -10.14 0.10
N GLU A 63 -15.79 -10.91 0.93
CA GLU A 63 -16.47 -12.14 0.51
C GLU A 63 -17.49 -11.86 -0.60
N THR A 64 -18.28 -10.81 -0.46
CA THR A 64 -19.27 -10.38 -1.46
C THR A 64 -18.59 -10.02 -2.78
N ILE A 65 -17.46 -9.29 -2.73
CA ILE A 65 -16.69 -8.90 -3.90
C ILE A 65 -16.11 -10.14 -4.60
N ILE A 66 -15.44 -11.02 -3.85
CA ILE A 66 -14.81 -12.22 -4.42
C ILE A 66 -15.85 -13.15 -5.03
N SER A 67 -16.93 -13.44 -4.32
CA SER A 67 -18.01 -14.29 -4.81
C SER A 67 -18.62 -13.73 -6.10
N THR A 68 -18.95 -12.44 -6.12
CA THR A 68 -19.48 -11.76 -7.32
C THR A 68 -18.52 -11.86 -8.50
N HIS A 69 -17.22 -11.58 -8.29
CA HIS A 69 -16.22 -11.69 -9.35
C HIS A 69 -16.11 -13.13 -9.86
N ASN A 70 -16.11 -14.13 -8.98
CA ASN A 70 -16.03 -15.52 -9.37
C ASN A 70 -17.27 -15.98 -10.14
N THR A 71 -18.47 -15.56 -9.76
CA THR A 71 -19.69 -15.83 -10.54
C THR A 71 -19.61 -15.23 -11.94
N LEU A 72 -19.14 -13.99 -12.08
CA LEU A 72 -18.99 -13.36 -13.39
C LEU A 72 -17.91 -14.05 -14.23
N ARG A 73 -16.75 -14.35 -13.64
CA ARG A 73 -15.68 -15.12 -14.28
C ARG A 73 -16.17 -16.47 -14.78
N GLN A 74 -16.97 -17.17 -13.98
CA GLN A 74 -17.55 -18.45 -14.38
C GLN A 74 -18.50 -18.30 -15.58
N LYS A 75 -19.35 -17.26 -15.63
CA LYS A 75 -20.21 -16.99 -16.79
C LYS A 75 -19.39 -16.76 -18.05
N VAL A 76 -18.30 -16.01 -17.95
CA VAL A 76 -17.36 -15.82 -19.07
C VAL A 76 -16.72 -17.15 -19.47
N SER A 77 -16.24 -17.95 -18.52
CA SER A 77 -15.58 -19.22 -18.84
C SER A 77 -16.52 -20.22 -19.53
N MET A 78 -17.81 -20.17 -19.20
CA MET A 78 -18.85 -20.98 -19.84
C MET A 78 -19.34 -20.42 -21.20
N GLY A 79 -18.84 -19.28 -21.66
CA GLY A 79 -19.29 -18.64 -22.89
C GLY A 79 -20.71 -18.07 -22.81
N GLN A 80 -21.21 -17.79 -21.60
CA GLN A 80 -22.56 -17.25 -21.36
C GLN A 80 -22.63 -15.73 -21.51
N VAL A 81 -21.49 -15.07 -21.74
CA VAL A 81 -21.41 -13.62 -21.96
C VAL A 81 -21.32 -13.36 -23.45
N ARG A 82 -22.30 -12.61 -23.97
CA ARG A 82 -22.35 -12.25 -25.40
C ARG A 82 -21.05 -11.58 -25.83
N ASN A 83 -20.53 -11.97 -27.00
CA ASN A 83 -19.29 -11.46 -27.58
C ASN A 83 -18.02 -11.76 -26.75
N GLN A 84 -18.07 -12.71 -25.82
CA GLN A 84 -16.87 -13.21 -25.13
C GLN A 84 -16.74 -14.71 -25.32
N PRO A 85 -15.61 -15.20 -25.85
CA PRO A 85 -15.39 -16.63 -26.02
C PRO A 85 -15.26 -17.33 -24.65
N PRO A 86 -15.61 -18.62 -24.56
CA PRO A 86 -15.37 -19.42 -23.37
C PRO A 86 -13.86 -19.50 -23.06
N ALA A 87 -13.53 -19.66 -21.78
CA ALA A 87 -12.16 -19.70 -21.31
C ALA A 87 -11.81 -21.07 -20.75
N LEU A 88 -10.75 -21.68 -21.27
CA LEU A 88 -10.33 -23.04 -20.90
C LEU A 88 -9.74 -23.13 -19.49
N ASN A 89 -9.11 -22.07 -18.98
CA ASN A 89 -8.37 -22.09 -17.70
C ASN A 89 -8.63 -20.82 -16.86
N MET A 90 -9.91 -20.50 -16.63
CA MET A 90 -10.26 -19.35 -15.79
C MET A 90 -10.27 -19.72 -14.31
N ARG A 91 -9.15 -19.45 -13.62
CA ARG A 91 -8.98 -19.75 -12.19
C ARG A 91 -9.86 -18.86 -11.31
N ALA A 92 -10.29 -19.38 -10.16
CA ALA A 92 -11.01 -18.61 -9.14
C ALA A 92 -10.10 -17.56 -8.50
N MET A 93 -10.67 -16.38 -8.24
CA MET A 93 -10.07 -15.34 -7.43
C MET A 93 -10.17 -15.73 -5.95
N VAL A 94 -9.10 -15.50 -5.21
CA VAL A 94 -9.03 -15.75 -3.77
C VAL A 94 -8.64 -14.43 -3.10
N ALA A 95 -9.34 -14.06 -2.01
CA ALA A 95 -8.89 -12.95 -1.18
C ALA A 95 -7.59 -13.34 -0.48
N ASN A 96 -6.60 -12.45 -0.50
CA ASN A 96 -5.39 -12.65 0.29
C ASN A 96 -5.76 -12.40 1.77
N PRO A 97 -5.67 -13.42 2.65
CA PRO A 97 -6.31 -13.43 3.98
C PRO A 97 -5.71 -12.43 4.98
N GLU A 98 -4.53 -11.89 4.70
CA GLU A 98 -3.84 -10.94 5.56
C GLU A 98 -3.80 -9.60 4.85
N ASN A 99 -4.56 -8.61 5.34
CA ASN A 99 -4.54 -7.18 4.95
C ASN A 99 -3.70 -6.88 3.71
N SER A 100 -4.17 -7.33 2.55
CA SER A 100 -3.31 -7.48 1.37
C SER A 100 -2.68 -6.15 1.02
N PRO A 101 -1.41 -6.12 0.57
CA PRO A 101 -0.80 -4.93 -0.03
C PRO A 101 -1.72 -4.24 -1.04
N THR A 102 -2.51 -5.03 -1.77
CA THR A 102 -3.51 -4.56 -2.73
C THR A 102 -4.67 -3.79 -2.09
N THR A 103 -5.18 -4.24 -0.93
CA THR A 103 -6.23 -3.52 -0.18
C THR A 103 -5.70 -2.20 0.36
N PHE A 104 -4.48 -2.19 0.91
CA PHE A 104 -3.84 -0.96 1.36
C PHE A 104 -3.53 0.00 0.20
N LEU A 105 -3.09 -0.52 -0.94
CA LEU A 105 -2.85 0.25 -2.14
C LEU A 105 -4.14 0.89 -2.66
N ALA A 106 -5.23 0.10 -2.75
CA ALA A 106 -6.54 0.59 -3.16
C ALA A 106 -7.05 1.68 -2.21
N ALA A 107 -6.95 1.44 -0.89
CA ALA A 107 -7.32 2.43 0.12
C ALA A 107 -6.45 3.70 0.06
N ARG A 108 -5.14 3.56 -0.20
CA ARG A 108 -4.23 4.70 -0.40
C ARG A 108 -4.67 5.55 -1.59
N TRP A 109 -5.03 4.92 -2.71
CA TRP A 109 -5.46 5.63 -3.92
C TRP A 109 -6.76 6.42 -3.72
N GLN A 110 -7.72 5.82 -3.01
CA GLN A 110 -8.99 6.50 -2.66
C GLN A 110 -8.81 7.76 -1.81
N GLN A 111 -7.70 7.87 -1.07
CA GLN A 111 -7.41 9.03 -0.22
C GLN A 111 -6.69 10.18 -0.96
N VAL A 112 -6.35 10.00 -2.24
CA VAL A 112 -5.59 11.01 -3.00
C VAL A 112 -6.16 11.31 -4.39
N LYS A 113 -7.12 10.51 -4.87
CA LYS A 113 -7.76 10.67 -6.19
C LYS A 113 -9.28 10.74 -6.10
N SER A 114 -9.88 11.42 -7.08
CA SER A 114 -11.33 11.47 -7.28
C SER A 114 -11.81 10.21 -8.01
N PRO A 115 -13.10 9.85 -7.92
CA PRO A 115 -13.69 8.82 -8.79
C PRO A 115 -13.50 9.09 -10.29
N ALA A 116 -13.46 10.37 -10.70
CA ALA A 116 -13.20 10.78 -12.08
C ALA A 116 -11.79 10.44 -12.58
N ASP A 117 -10.83 10.23 -11.69
CA ASP A 117 -9.47 9.81 -12.07
C ASP A 117 -9.39 8.28 -12.35
N PHE A 118 -10.47 7.52 -12.12
CA PHE A 118 -10.48 6.05 -12.21
C PHE A 118 -10.74 5.52 -13.62
N PHE A 119 -11.41 6.29 -14.48
CA PHE A 119 -11.70 5.91 -15.87
C PHE A 119 -11.11 6.98 -16.81
N PRO A 120 -10.15 6.63 -17.68
CA PRO A 120 -9.67 7.53 -18.73
C PRO A 120 -10.74 7.81 -19.79
#